data_AF-A0A452HA58-F1
#
_entry.id   AF-A0A452HA58-F1
#
_cell.length_a   1.000
_cell.length_b   1.000
_cell.length_c   1.000
_cell.angle_alpha   90.00
_cell.angle_beta   90.00
_cell.angle_gamma   90.00
#
_symmetry.space_group_name_H-M   'P 1'
#
loop_
_entity.id
_entity.type
_entity.pdbx_description
1 polymer ?
#
loop_
_entity_poly.entity_id
_entity_poly.type
_entity_poly.pdbx_seq_one_letter_code
_entity_poly.pdbx_strand_id
1 'polypeptide(L)' 'MSEREERRFVELPRESVRLMAESAGLELTDEVAALLAEDVCYRLREAAQVRESAYQSPLVTAQPGKTHVASPVN' A
#
# COMPACT_ATOMS: atom_id res chain seq x y z
N MET A 1 6.24 4.19 16.56
CA MET A 1 5.61 4.21 15.22
C MET A 1 5.83 5.61 14.68
N SER A 2 6.48 5.72 13.53
CA SER A 2 7.34 6.85 13.16
C SER A 2 6.55 8.07 12.69
N GLU A 3 6.69 9.21 13.37
CA GLU A 3 6.24 10.55 12.92
C GLU A 3 6.74 10.93 11.50
N ARG A 4 7.70 10.16 10.96
CA ARG A 4 8.28 10.34 9.63
C ARG A 4 7.37 9.83 8.50
N GLU A 5 6.49 8.86 8.77
CA GLU A 5 5.55 8.34 7.75
C GLU A 5 4.35 9.26 7.54
N GLU A 6 3.86 9.90 8.60
CA GLU A 6 2.73 10.85 8.53
C GLU A 6 3.02 12.04 7.61
N ARG A 7 4.30 12.41 7.41
CA ARG A 7 4.71 13.59 6.64
C ARG A 7 4.85 13.37 5.13
N ARG A 8 4.58 12.17 4.59
CA ARG A 8 4.77 11.89 3.14
C ARG A 8 3.49 11.59 2.37
N PHE A 9 2.37 11.38 3.05
CA PHE A 9 1.11 11.06 2.37
C PHE A 9 0.32 12.34 2.10
N VAL A 10 -0.06 12.51 0.84
CA VAL A 10 -0.96 13.59 0.43
C VAL A 10 -2.33 13.32 1.02
N GLU A 11 -2.94 14.33 1.61
CA GLU A 11 -4.33 14.28 2.08
C GLU A 11 -5.30 14.43 0.91
N LEU A 12 -6.34 13.63 0.92
CA LEU A 12 -7.43 13.72 -0.03
C LEU A 12 -8.38 14.85 0.41
N PRO A 13 -8.63 15.87 -0.43
CA PRO A 13 -9.52 16.96 -0.05
C PRO A 13 -10.96 16.43 0.08
N ARG A 14 -11.67 16.86 1.13
CA ARG A 14 -13.06 16.47 1.41
C ARG A 14 -14.01 16.77 0.25
N GLU A 15 -13.71 17.79 -0.55
CA GLU A 15 -14.47 18.13 -1.76
C GLU A 15 -14.44 16.97 -2.77
N SER A 16 -13.35 16.19 -2.84
CA SER A 16 -13.31 14.98 -3.67
C SER A 16 -14.30 13.92 -3.21
N VAL A 17 -14.50 13.78 -1.90
CA VAL A 17 -15.49 12.84 -1.33
C VAL A 17 -16.91 13.31 -1.65
N ARG A 18 -17.18 14.62 -1.57
CA ARG A 18 -18.49 15.18 -1.95
C ARG A 18 -18.80 14.96 -3.42
N LEU A 19 -17.85 15.25 -4.32
CA LEU A 19 -18.03 15.01 -5.76
C LEU A 19 -18.31 13.53 -6.07
N MET A 20 -17.68 12.61 -5.34
CA MET A 20 -17.96 11.18 -5.48
C MET A 20 -19.37 10.82 -4.99
N ALA A 21 -19.81 11.38 -3.87
CA ALA A 21 -21.17 11.16 -3.36
C ALA A 21 -22.22 11.73 -4.31
N GLU A 22 -22.02 12.94 -4.83
CA GLU A 22 -22.90 13.59 -5.81
C GLU A 22 -23.02 12.74 -7.09
N SER A 23 -21.91 12.16 -7.55
CA SER A 23 -21.91 11.24 -8.70
C SER A 23 -22.77 9.98 -8.47
N ALA A 24 -22.96 9.60 -7.21
CA ALA A 24 -23.83 8.50 -6.79
C ALA A 24 -25.26 8.95 -6.43
N GLY A 25 -25.59 10.23 -6.62
CA GLY A 25 -26.91 10.80 -6.27
C GLY A 25 -27.11 11.04 -4.77
N LEU A 26 -26.02 11.18 -4.00
CA LEU A 26 -26.03 11.42 -2.56
C LEU A 26 -25.44 12.80 -2.24
N GLU A 27 -26.07 13.53 -1.32
CA GLU A 27 -25.53 14.78 -0.79
C GLU A 27 -24.95 14.55 0.60
N LEU A 28 -23.70 14.99 0.80
CA LEU A 28 -23.03 14.92 2.09
C LEU A 28 -22.94 16.30 2.73
N THR A 29 -23.08 16.33 4.05
CA THR A 29 -22.72 17.49 4.86
C THR A 29 -21.20 17.65 4.91
N ASP A 30 -20.73 18.87 5.19
CA ASP A 30 -19.30 19.16 5.32
C ASP A 30 -18.62 18.30 6.39
N GLU A 31 -19.32 18.04 7.50
CA GLU A 31 -18.83 17.21 8.61
C GLU A 31 -18.64 15.76 8.19
N VAL A 32 -19.64 15.16 7.51
CA VAL A 32 -19.55 13.78 7.04
C VAL A 32 -18.47 13.64 5.96
N ALA A 33 -18.36 14.61 5.06
CA ALA A 33 -17.32 14.62 4.04
C ALA A 33 -15.91 14.70 4.63
N ALA A 34 -15.71 15.48 5.70
CA ALA A 34 -14.44 15.57 6.40
C ALA A 34 -14.06 14.25 7.09
N LEU A 35 -15.00 13.65 7.83
CA LEU A 35 -14.78 12.35 8.50
C LEU A 35 -14.44 11.24 7.51
N LEU A 36 -15.15 11.19 6.37
CA LEU A 36 -14.87 10.22 5.32
C LEU A 36 -13.52 10.46 4.63
N ALA A 37 -13.11 11.72 4.44
CA ALA A 37 -11.81 12.02 3.87
C ALA A 37 -10.66 11.51 4.76
N GLU A 38 -10.79 11.65 6.08
CA GLU A 38 -9.84 11.10 7.05
C GLU A 38 -9.77 9.57 6.99
N ASP A 39 -10.93 8.89 7.01
CA ASP A 39 -10.99 7.42 6.96
C ASP A 39 -10.44 6.87 5.63
N VAL A 40 -10.83 7.46 4.49
CA VAL A 40 -10.31 7.07 3.17
C VAL A 40 -8.80 7.25 3.12
N CYS A 41 -8.27 8.38 3.60
CA CYS A 41 -6.82 8.59 3.65
C CYS A 41 -6.13 7.54 4.52
N TYR A 42 -6.70 7.19 5.66
CA TYR A 42 -6.17 6.14 6.53
C TYR A 42 -6.13 4.79 5.81
N ARG A 43 -7.22 4.37 5.18
CA ARG A 43 -7.30 3.11 4.43
C ARG A 43 -6.34 3.06 3.25
N LEU A 44 -6.18 4.16 2.52
CA LEU A 44 -5.22 4.25 1.43
C LEU A 44 -3.78 4.09 1.91
N ARG A 45 -3.43 4.67 3.07
CA ARG A 45 -2.11 4.48 3.69
C ARG A 45 -1.88 3.03 4.13
N GLU A 46 -2.86 2.44 4.80
CA GLU A 46 -2.83 1.03 5.20
C GLU A 46 -2.63 0.11 3.98
N ALA A 47 -3.40 0.31 2.92
CA ALA A 47 -3.29 -0.46 1.68
C ALA A 47 -1.94 -0.29 0.96
N ALA A 48 -1.37 0.92 0.99
CA ALA A 48 -0.05 1.18 0.41
C ALA A 48 1.06 0.45 1.18
N GLN A 49 1.00 0.46 2.53
CA GLN A 49 1.97 -0.21 3.39
C GLN A 49 1.92 -1.74 3.25
N VAL A 50 0.72 -2.34 3.14
CA VAL A 50 0.56 -3.80 2.93
C VAL A 50 1.19 -4.26 1.61
N ARG A 51 1.13 -3.44 0.55
CA ARG A 51 1.73 -3.77 -0.75
C ARG A 51 3.26 -3.64 -0.77
N GLU A 52 3.83 -2.75 0.03
CA GLU A 52 5.30 -2.64 0.20
C GLU A 52 5.89 -3.91 0.85
N SER A 53 5.20 -4.48 1.85
CA SER A 53 5.66 -5.69 2.54
C SER A 53 5.60 -6.96 1.67
N ALA A 54 4.59 -7.08 0.79
CA ALA A 54 4.46 -8.23 -0.10
C ALA A 54 5.51 -8.25 -1.24
N TYR A 55 6.05 -7.09 -1.63
CA TYR A 55 7.15 -6.99 -2.60
C TYR A 55 8.54 -7.24 -1.96
N GLN A 56 8.65 -7.29 -0.64
CA GLN A 56 9.88 -7.62 0.10
C GLN A 56 10.03 -9.12 0.43
N SER A 57 9.57 -10.02 -0.45
CA SER A 57 10.09 -11.40 -0.41
C SER A 57 11.49 -11.40 -1.01
N PRO A 58 12.56 -11.66 -0.23
CA PRO A 58 13.88 -11.84 -0.81
C PRO A 58 13.81 -13.05 -1.75
N LEU A 59 14.28 -12.85 -2.97
CA LEU A 59 14.58 -13.92 -3.91
C LEU A 59 15.26 -15.07 -3.15
N VAL A 60 14.55 -16.18 -2.99
CA VAL A 60 15.10 -17.43 -2.46
C VAL A 60 16.16 -17.91 -3.44
N THR A 61 17.41 -17.63 -3.07
CA THR A 61 18.64 -18.41 -3.32
C THR A 61 18.55 -19.48 -4.43
N ALA A 62 18.80 -19.09 -5.67
CA ALA A 62 19.42 -19.99 -6.64
C ALA A 62 20.94 -19.81 -6.54
N GLN A 63 21.62 -20.67 -5.77
CA GLN A 63 23.08 -20.81 -5.92
C GLN A 63 23.36 -21.55 -7.24
N PRO A 64 24.06 -20.95 -8.22
CA PRO A 64 24.52 -21.68 -9.39
C PRO A 64 25.87 -22.30 -9.04
N GLY A 65 25.91 -23.57 -8.69
CA GLY A 65 27.21 -24.22 -8.44
C GLY A 65 27.21 -25.47 -7.58
N LYS A 66 26.41 -26.48 -7.95
CA LYS A 66 26.73 -27.87 -7.57
C LYS A 66 26.86 -28.71 -8.83
N THR A 67 27.91 -28.50 -9.59
CA THR A 67 28.46 -29.55 -10.45
C THR A 67 29.15 -30.55 -9.54
N HIS A 68 28.39 -31.54 -9.05
CA HIS A 68 28.99 -32.80 -8.63
C HIS A 68 29.50 -33.47 -9.90
N VAL A 69 30.78 -33.25 -10.24
CA VAL A 69 31.48 -34.14 -11.15
C VAL A 69 31.85 -35.34 -10.30
N ALA A 70 31.03 -36.40 -10.40
CA ALA A 70 31.43 -37.70 -9.89
C ALA A 70 32.67 -38.12 -10.70
N SER A 71 33.83 -38.18 -10.05
CA SER A 71 35.00 -38.84 -10.62
C SER A 71 34.64 -40.29 -10.93
N PRO A 72 34.80 -40.78 -12.17
CA PRO A 72 34.82 -42.21 -12.40
C PRO A 72 36.11 -42.76 -11.80
N VAL A 73 35.95 -43.68 -10.86
CA VAL A 73 36.99 -44.61 -10.44
C VAL A 73 37.34 -45.47 -11.66
N ASN A 74 38.56 -45.33 -12.17
CA ASN A 74 39.46 -46.43 -12.54
C ASN A 74 40.88 -45.91 -12.76
#